data_AF-A0A9X0CWK0-F1
#
_entry.id   AF-A0A9X0CWK0-F1
#
_cell.length_a   1.000
_cell.length_b   1.000
_cell.length_c   1.000
_cell.angle_alpha   90.00
_cell.angle_beta   90.00
_cell.angle_gamma   90.00
#
_symmetry.space_group_name_H-M   'P 1'
#
loop_
_entity.id
_entity.type
_entity.pdbx_description
1 polymer ?
#
loop_
_entity_poly.entity_id
_entity_poly.type
_entity_poly.pdbx_seq_one_letter_code
_entity_poly.pdbx_strand_id
1 'polypeptide(L)'
;MVTERQFMRLWNNRLFSIAKAGIMTTLNARVSILAAANPAYGRYNPKKSAEQNIQLPAALLSRFDVLWLIQDKPDRDNDLRLAQHITYVHQHCSHPPMQFTSLDMNLMRRYIAACKEKQPLIPEALTDYIARLRLADVVEKEDVNEAMRLMEMSKASLVDDESGTRTVNPVDAIYGIIKEMAGEASSVKLQEAQQRCLTKGFTPDQFDACLGEYEDLNVWQINSNKTRITFVQ
;
A
#
# COMPACT_ATOMS: atom_id res chain seq x y z
N MET A 1 1.07 30.26 -10.23
CA MET A 1 0.74 29.01 -9.53
C MET A 1 -0.72 28.68 -9.80
N VAL A 2 -1.01 27.43 -10.18
CA VAL A 2 -2.39 26.95 -10.31
C VAL A 2 -2.96 26.79 -8.89
N THR A 3 -4.14 27.34 -8.66
CA THR A 3 -4.79 27.26 -7.34
C THR A 3 -5.51 25.91 -7.17
N GLU A 4 -5.67 25.45 -5.94
CA GLU A 4 -6.45 24.24 -5.61
C GLU A 4 -7.87 24.27 -6.21
N ARG A 5 -8.49 25.45 -6.25
CA ARG A 5 -9.80 25.68 -6.90
C ARG A 5 -9.77 25.45 -8.41
N GLN A 6 -8.67 25.76 -9.08
CA GLN A 6 -8.51 25.47 -10.52
C GLN A 6 -8.35 23.97 -10.76
N PHE A 7 -7.65 23.23 -9.88
CA PHE A 7 -7.57 21.77 -9.93
C PHE A 7 -8.94 21.11 -9.74
N MET A 8 -9.72 21.56 -8.75
CA MET A 8 -11.07 21.04 -8.51
C MET A 8 -12.01 21.26 -9.71
N ARG A 9 -11.88 22.40 -10.41
CA ARG A 9 -12.66 22.67 -11.63
C ARG A 9 -12.23 21.84 -12.83
N LEU A 10 -10.93 21.60 -12.98
CA LEU A 10 -10.39 20.68 -13.99
C LEU A 10 -10.94 19.27 -13.79
N TRP A 11 -10.94 18.79 -12.54
CA TRP A 11 -11.37 17.43 -12.21
C TRP A 11 -12.86 17.21 -12.49
N ASN A 12 -13.71 18.08 -11.97
CA ASN A 12 -15.16 17.87 -12.02
C ASN A 12 -15.74 18.15 -13.40
N ASN A 13 -15.28 19.21 -14.06
CA ASN A 13 -15.96 19.74 -15.24
C ASN A 13 -15.09 19.70 -16.49
N ARG A 14 -13.83 19.27 -16.39
CA ARG A 14 -12.84 19.37 -17.49
C ARG A 14 -12.69 20.81 -17.97
N LEU A 15 -12.78 21.77 -17.06
CA LEU A 15 -12.72 23.20 -17.35
C LEU A 15 -11.57 23.86 -16.58
N PHE A 16 -10.78 24.66 -17.28
CA PHE A 16 -9.77 25.53 -16.68
C PHE A 16 -10.24 26.98 -16.74
N SER A 17 -10.30 27.65 -15.60
CA SER A 17 -10.71 29.06 -15.53
C SER A 17 -9.51 29.93 -15.17
N ILE A 18 -9.24 30.93 -16.01
CA ILE A 18 -8.15 31.87 -15.84
C ILE A 18 -8.75 33.27 -15.68
N ALA A 19 -8.36 33.95 -14.61
CA ALA A 19 -8.60 35.37 -14.41
C ALA A 19 -7.23 36.08 -14.35
N LYS A 20 -6.86 36.76 -15.43
CA LYS A 20 -5.59 37.53 -15.50
C LYS A 20 -5.79 38.77 -16.34
N ALA A 21 -5.21 39.90 -15.91
CA ALA A 21 -5.27 41.18 -16.64
C ALA A 21 -6.70 41.61 -17.02
N GLY A 22 -7.69 41.41 -16.13
CA GLY A 22 -9.10 41.76 -16.37
C GLY A 22 -9.86 40.80 -17.29
N ILE A 23 -9.18 39.79 -17.86
CA ILE A 23 -9.80 38.77 -18.71
C ILE A 23 -10.14 37.55 -17.85
N MET A 24 -11.43 37.27 -17.69
CA MET A 24 -11.94 36.04 -17.10
C MET A 24 -12.44 35.12 -18.22
N THR A 25 -11.72 34.03 -18.46
CA THR A 25 -12.09 33.04 -19.49
C THR A 25 -12.11 31.63 -18.89
N THR A 26 -12.99 30.80 -19.43
CA THR A 26 -13.07 29.37 -19.07
C THR A 26 -12.84 28.55 -20.33
N LEU A 27 -11.86 27.66 -20.29
CA LEU A 27 -11.42 26.85 -21.41
C LEU A 27 -11.71 25.39 -21.13
N ASN A 28 -12.09 24.63 -22.16
CA ASN A 28 -12.21 23.19 -22.07
C ASN A 28 -10.82 22.55 -22.04
N ALA A 29 -10.57 21.74 -21.02
CA ALA A 29 -9.32 21.04 -20.80
C ALA A 29 -9.60 19.54 -20.67
N ARG A 30 -9.57 18.83 -21.80
CA ARG A 30 -9.64 17.37 -21.86
C ARG A 30 -8.24 16.79 -21.60
N VAL A 31 -7.82 16.79 -20.34
CA VAL A 31 -6.49 16.33 -19.92
C VAL A 31 -6.61 15.16 -18.93
N SER A 32 -5.64 14.25 -18.98
CA SER A 32 -5.40 13.27 -17.93
C SER A 32 -4.30 13.80 -17.02
N ILE A 33 -4.46 13.63 -15.70
CA ILE A 33 -3.50 14.12 -14.71
C ILE A 33 -2.71 12.92 -14.19
N LEU A 34 -1.39 12.99 -14.34
CA LEU A 34 -0.45 12.14 -13.62
C LEU A 34 0.26 13.01 -12.60
N ALA A 35 0.21 12.61 -11.33
CA ALA A 35 0.84 13.33 -10.23
C ALA A 35 1.80 12.40 -9.48
N ALA A 36 2.92 12.96 -9.03
CA ALA A 36 3.84 12.32 -8.12
C ALA A 36 4.04 13.26 -6.93
N ALA A 37 4.02 12.70 -5.72
CA ALA A 37 4.20 13.44 -4.48
C ALA A 37 5.16 12.68 -3.58
N ASN A 38 6.04 13.41 -2.90
CA ASN A 38 6.93 12.84 -1.90
C ASN A 38 6.23 12.88 -0.53
N PRO A 39 6.54 11.94 0.38
CA PRO A 39 6.08 12.02 1.76
C PRO A 39 6.58 13.30 2.44
N ALA A 40 5.76 13.88 3.32
CA ALA A 40 6.02 15.15 3.99
C ALA A 40 7.35 15.20 4.77
N TYR A 41 7.78 14.06 5.31
CA TYR A 41 9.01 13.94 6.09
C TYR A 41 10.08 13.11 5.37
N GLY A 42 10.02 13.05 4.02
CA GLY A 42 10.98 12.36 3.17
C GLY A 42 10.73 10.84 3.05
N ARG A 43 10.39 10.15 4.14
CA ARG A 43 10.02 8.73 4.13
C ARG A 43 8.56 8.53 4.55
N TYR A 44 7.91 7.55 3.91
CA TYR A 44 6.56 7.16 4.28
C TYR A 44 6.57 6.50 5.66
N ASN A 45 5.68 6.93 6.55
CA ASN A 45 5.51 6.35 7.87
C ASN A 45 4.27 5.44 7.87
N PRO A 46 4.44 4.10 8.01
CA PRO A 46 3.34 3.15 7.98
C PRO A 46 2.31 3.36 9.10
N LYS A 47 2.72 3.99 10.22
CA LYS A 47 1.84 4.25 11.37
C LYS A 47 0.87 5.41 11.15
N LYS A 48 1.00 6.14 10.04
CA LYS A 48 0.19 7.32 9.71
C LYS A 48 -0.68 7.03 8.50
N SER A 49 -1.84 7.68 8.42
CA SER A 49 -2.69 7.59 7.24
C SER A 49 -2.02 8.23 6.01
N ALA A 50 -2.46 7.84 4.80
CA ALA A 50 -1.96 8.43 3.55
C ALA A 50 -2.12 9.97 3.53
N GLU A 51 -3.20 10.50 4.08
CA GLU A 51 -3.45 11.94 4.21
C GLU A 51 -2.37 12.64 5.04
N GLN A 52 -2.01 12.06 6.19
CA GLN A 52 -0.99 12.59 7.08
C GLN A 52 0.42 12.45 6.50
N ASN A 53 0.66 11.39 5.70
CA ASN A 53 1.93 11.17 5.03
C ASN A 53 2.16 12.13 3.86
N ILE A 54 1.12 12.44 3.08
CA ILE A 54 1.24 13.24 1.84
C ILE A 54 0.95 14.74 2.07
N GLN A 55 0.30 15.10 3.19
CA GLN A 55 -0.18 16.47 3.46
C GLN A 55 -1.16 16.99 2.39
N LEU A 56 -1.97 16.09 1.84
CA LEU A 56 -3.06 16.45 0.92
C LEU A 56 -4.41 16.16 1.56
N PRO A 57 -5.42 17.03 1.38
CA PRO A 57 -6.77 16.77 1.87
C PRO A 57 -7.34 15.47 1.29
N ALA A 58 -8.01 14.68 2.14
CA ALA A 58 -8.75 13.47 1.75
C ALA A 58 -9.66 13.71 0.53
N ALA A 59 -10.30 14.88 0.48
CA ALA A 59 -11.22 15.30 -0.57
C ALA A 59 -10.56 15.46 -1.95
N LEU A 60 -9.25 15.68 -2.00
CA LEU A 60 -8.47 15.74 -3.24
C LEU A 60 -7.93 14.34 -3.59
N LEU A 61 -7.48 13.57 -2.59
CA LEU A 61 -7.02 12.19 -2.80
C LEU A 61 -8.12 11.27 -3.33
N SER A 62 -9.35 11.40 -2.83
CA SER A 62 -10.52 10.61 -3.28
C SER A 62 -10.94 10.89 -4.72
N ARG A 63 -10.40 11.93 -5.35
CA ARG A 63 -10.68 12.25 -6.74
C ARG A 63 -9.84 11.42 -7.69
N PHE A 64 -8.64 11.01 -7.28
CA PHE A 64 -7.78 10.14 -8.09
C PHE A 64 -8.40 8.75 -8.23
N ASP A 65 -8.49 8.26 -9.47
CA ASP A 65 -9.01 6.92 -9.75
C ASP A 65 -8.09 5.82 -9.22
N VAL A 66 -6.77 6.06 -9.26
CA VAL A 66 -5.74 5.13 -8.80
C VAL A 66 -4.70 5.90 -8.00
N LEU A 67 -4.36 5.39 -6.82
CA LEU A 67 -3.32 5.96 -5.96
C LEU A 67 -2.29 4.87 -5.65
N TRP A 68 -1.05 5.06 -6.09
CA TRP A 68 0.00 4.05 -5.98
C TRP A 68 1.12 4.55 -5.07
N LEU A 69 1.40 3.81 -4.00
CA LEU A 69 2.53 4.09 -3.11
C LEU A 69 3.73 3.24 -3.51
N ILE A 70 4.78 3.90 -3.98
CA ILE A 70 6.06 3.25 -4.25
C ILE A 70 6.94 3.47 -3.02
N GLN A 71 7.16 2.41 -2.25
CA GLN A 71 8.00 2.44 -1.06
C GLN A 71 9.32 1.74 -1.33
N ASP A 72 10.41 2.41 -0.95
CA ASP A 72 11.74 1.84 -0.96
C ASP A 72 11.96 1.04 0.34
N LYS A 73 11.70 -0.26 0.29
CA LYS A 73 11.96 -1.19 1.39
C LYS A 73 13.35 -1.81 1.19
N PRO A 74 14.27 -1.72 2.18
CA PRO A 74 15.60 -2.25 2.03
C PRO A 74 15.55 -3.78 1.90
N ASP A 75 16.04 -4.29 0.78
CA ASP A 75 16.06 -5.73 0.47
C ASP A 75 17.37 -6.03 -0.27
N ARG A 76 18.23 -6.84 0.36
CA ARG A 76 19.57 -7.12 -0.15
C ARG A 76 19.55 -7.77 -1.54
N ASP A 77 18.61 -8.67 -1.80
CA ASP A 77 18.55 -9.39 -3.06
C ASP A 77 17.97 -8.50 -4.17
N ASN A 78 16.95 -7.70 -3.84
CA ASN A 78 16.38 -6.72 -4.77
C ASN A 78 17.38 -5.61 -5.11
N ASP A 79 18.08 -5.08 -4.10
CA ASP A 79 19.11 -4.06 -4.25
C ASP A 79 20.27 -4.56 -5.11
N LEU A 80 20.71 -5.82 -4.90
CA LEU A 80 21.74 -6.44 -5.72
C LEU A 80 21.30 -6.56 -7.18
N ARG A 81 20.07 -7.03 -7.44
CA ARG A 81 19.51 -7.15 -8.79
C ARG A 81 19.40 -5.78 -9.48
N LEU A 82 18.95 -4.77 -8.76
CA LEU A 82 18.83 -3.40 -9.25
C LEU A 82 20.22 -2.83 -9.58
N ALA A 83 21.19 -2.97 -8.68
CA ALA A 83 22.56 -2.51 -8.89
C ALA A 83 23.23 -3.20 -10.09
N GLN A 84 23.05 -4.51 -10.24
CA GLN A 84 23.52 -5.26 -11.41
C GLN A 84 22.88 -4.75 -12.71
N HIS A 85 21.56 -4.51 -12.69
CA HIS A 85 20.84 -3.97 -13.84
C HIS A 85 21.36 -2.58 -14.24
N ILE A 86 21.45 -1.65 -13.28
CA ILE A 86 21.93 -0.29 -13.52
C ILE A 86 23.37 -0.31 -14.05
N THR A 87 24.24 -1.10 -13.42
CA THR A 87 25.64 -1.25 -13.86
C THR A 87 25.73 -1.77 -15.29
N TYR A 88 24.90 -2.77 -15.63
CA TYR A 88 24.83 -3.30 -16.99
C TYR A 88 24.39 -2.23 -17.99
N VAL A 89 23.33 -1.47 -17.67
CA VAL A 89 22.82 -0.38 -18.53
C VAL A 89 23.89 0.68 -18.77
N HIS A 90 24.65 1.06 -17.75
CA HIS A 90 25.74 2.03 -17.91
C HIS A 90 26.92 1.50 -18.73
N GLN A 91 27.19 0.19 -18.67
CA GLN A 91 28.27 -0.44 -19.45
C GLN A 91 27.89 -0.63 -20.93
N HIS A 92 26.64 -0.99 -21.21
CA HIS A 92 26.20 -1.42 -22.55
C HIS A 92 25.29 -0.40 -23.24
N CYS A 93 24.90 0.68 -22.55
CA CYS A 93 23.89 1.65 -23.00
C CYS A 93 22.56 1.00 -23.42
N SER A 94 22.28 -0.20 -22.90
CA SER A 94 21.10 -1.00 -23.22
C SER A 94 20.72 -1.86 -22.02
N HIS A 95 19.44 -2.20 -21.90
CA HIS A 95 18.97 -3.09 -20.84
C HIS A 95 19.52 -4.52 -21.02
N PRO A 96 19.64 -5.31 -19.94
CA PRO A 96 19.97 -6.73 -20.02
C PRO A 96 19.00 -7.48 -20.95
N PRO A 97 19.43 -8.57 -21.61
CA PRO A 97 18.57 -9.32 -22.52
C PRO A 97 17.29 -9.77 -21.80
N MET A 98 16.14 -9.34 -22.33
CA MET A 98 14.83 -9.71 -21.82
C MET A 98 14.32 -10.98 -22.52
N GLN A 99 13.37 -11.66 -21.89
CA GLN A 99 12.70 -12.84 -22.47
C GLN A 99 11.79 -12.50 -23.66
N PHE A 100 11.52 -11.21 -23.88
CA PHE A 100 10.67 -10.72 -24.97
C PHE A 100 11.36 -9.57 -25.70
N THR A 101 10.93 -9.34 -26.94
CA THR A 101 11.39 -8.24 -27.78
C THR A 101 10.72 -6.94 -27.37
N SER A 102 11.51 -5.92 -27.02
CA SER A 102 11.01 -4.57 -26.78
C SER A 102 10.36 -4.01 -28.06
N LEU A 103 9.17 -3.43 -27.92
CA LEU A 103 8.48 -2.75 -29.01
C LEU A 103 9.09 -1.36 -29.24
N ASP A 104 9.24 -0.96 -30.50
CA ASP A 104 9.67 0.40 -30.82
C ASP A 104 8.63 1.44 -30.39
N MET A 105 9.10 2.60 -29.93
CA MET A 105 8.25 3.69 -29.43
C MET A 105 7.26 4.18 -30.50
N ASN A 106 7.65 4.21 -31.78
CA ASN A 106 6.74 4.63 -32.85
C ASN A 106 5.68 3.57 -33.15
N LEU A 107 6.01 2.29 -32.98
CA LEU A 107 5.05 1.20 -33.10
C LEU A 107 4.07 1.23 -31.91
N MET A 108 4.55 1.39 -30.69
CA MET A 108 3.72 1.54 -29.49
C MET A 108 2.76 2.72 -29.62
N ARG A 109 3.22 3.88 -30.08
CA ARG A 109 2.36 5.07 -30.26
C ARG A 109 1.26 4.82 -31.28
N ARG A 110 1.58 4.20 -32.43
CA ARG A 110 0.59 3.83 -33.46
C ARG A 110 -0.42 2.82 -32.93
N TYR A 111 0.04 1.82 -32.19
CA TYR A 111 -0.82 0.80 -31.59
C TYR A 111 -1.78 1.41 -30.56
N ILE A 112 -1.30 2.24 -29.64
CA ILE A 112 -2.12 2.94 -28.66
C ILE A 112 -3.14 3.86 -29.35
N ALA A 113 -2.76 4.54 -30.44
CA ALA A 113 -3.68 5.37 -31.21
C ALA A 113 -4.82 4.53 -31.83
N ALA A 114 -4.49 3.38 -32.42
CA ALA A 114 -5.49 2.46 -32.95
C ALA A 114 -6.44 1.92 -31.86
N CYS A 115 -5.92 1.59 -30.67
CA CYS A 115 -6.75 1.17 -29.54
C CYS A 115 -7.71 2.28 -29.06
N LYS A 116 -7.29 3.55 -29.11
CA LYS A 116 -8.12 4.69 -28.66
C LYS A 116 -9.31 4.98 -29.57
N GLU A 117 -9.27 4.57 -30.83
CA GLU A 117 -10.39 4.74 -31.77
C GLU A 117 -11.53 3.75 -31.48
N LYS A 118 -11.23 2.63 -30.82
CA LYS A 118 -12.23 1.61 -30.48
C LYS A 118 -13.12 2.06 -29.31
N GLN A 119 -14.42 1.84 -29.47
CA GLN A 119 -15.43 2.02 -28.42
C GLN A 119 -16.08 0.67 -28.15
N PRO A 120 -15.49 -0.16 -27.27
CA PRO A 120 -16.01 -1.48 -27.00
C PRO A 120 -17.39 -1.39 -26.34
N LEU A 121 -18.25 -2.34 -26.69
CA LEU A 121 -19.54 -2.55 -26.03
C LEU A 121 -19.30 -3.24 -24.69
N ILE A 122 -19.91 -2.71 -23.64
CA ILE A 122 -19.86 -3.30 -22.30
C ILE A 122 -21.11 -4.18 -22.16
N PRO A 123 -20.98 -5.50 -22.01
CA PRO A 123 -22.10 -6.38 -21.70
C PRO A 123 -22.79 -5.95 -20.40
N GLU A 124 -24.11 -6.13 -20.30
CA GLU A 124 -24.88 -5.71 -19.13
C GLU A 124 -24.34 -6.30 -17.82
N ALA A 125 -23.84 -7.54 -17.87
CA ALA A 125 -23.21 -8.23 -16.74
C ALA A 125 -21.92 -7.57 -16.22
N LEU A 126 -21.29 -6.67 -17.01
CA LEU A 126 -20.02 -6.00 -16.69
C LEU A 126 -20.15 -4.47 -16.62
N THR A 127 -21.37 -3.93 -16.61
CA THR A 127 -21.65 -2.48 -16.69
C THR A 127 -20.96 -1.65 -15.59
N ASP A 128 -20.74 -2.25 -14.42
CA ASP A 128 -20.10 -1.59 -13.28
C ASP A 128 -18.58 -1.38 -13.45
N TYR A 129 -17.97 -1.91 -14.52
CA TYR A 129 -16.52 -1.97 -14.68
C TYR A 129 -16.02 -1.26 -15.95
N ILE A 130 -14.91 -0.54 -15.84
CA ILE A 130 -14.26 0.14 -16.97
C ILE A 130 -13.02 -0.64 -17.38
N ALA A 131 -13.07 -1.29 -18.55
CA ALA A 131 -11.91 -1.93 -19.17
C ALA A 131 -11.73 -1.45 -20.62
N ARG A 132 -10.51 -1.01 -20.99
CA ARG A 132 -10.22 -0.41 -22.32
C ARG A 132 -8.85 -0.77 -22.91
N LEU A 133 -8.24 -1.89 -22.53
CA LEU A 133 -6.86 -2.18 -22.93
C LEU A 133 -6.72 -3.12 -24.14
N ARG A 134 -7.77 -3.86 -24.52
CA ARG A 134 -7.72 -4.78 -25.68
C ARG A 134 -8.30 -4.14 -26.94
N LEU A 135 -7.75 -4.50 -28.10
CA LEU A 135 -8.35 -4.26 -29.43
C LEU A 135 -9.56 -5.18 -29.67
N ALA A 136 -10.41 -5.33 -28.66
CA ALA A 136 -11.64 -6.09 -28.73
C ALA A 136 -12.82 -5.13 -28.80
N ASP A 137 -13.87 -5.53 -29.53
CA ASP A 137 -15.09 -4.72 -29.66
C ASP A 137 -16.06 -4.98 -28.48
N VAL A 138 -15.75 -5.94 -27.59
CA VAL A 138 -16.54 -6.30 -26.40
C VAL A 138 -15.61 -6.50 -25.21
N VAL A 139 -16.02 -6.07 -24.02
CA VAL A 139 -15.28 -6.29 -22.76
C VAL A 139 -15.52 -7.70 -22.23
N GLU A 140 -14.44 -8.41 -21.88
CA GLU A 140 -14.49 -9.77 -21.32
C GLU A 140 -14.36 -9.76 -19.79
N LYS A 141 -14.77 -10.85 -19.14
CA LYS A 141 -14.66 -11.00 -17.68
C LYS A 141 -13.21 -10.94 -17.18
N GLU A 142 -12.27 -11.42 -18.00
CA GLU A 142 -10.84 -11.37 -17.67
C GLU A 142 -10.30 -9.94 -17.58
N ASP A 143 -10.78 -9.04 -18.45
CA ASP A 143 -10.38 -7.64 -18.41
C ASP A 143 -10.84 -6.96 -17.11
N VAL A 144 -12.03 -7.34 -16.63
CA VAL A 144 -12.58 -6.88 -15.35
C VAL A 144 -11.80 -7.44 -14.17
N ASN A 145 -11.44 -8.72 -14.20
CA ASN A 145 -10.64 -9.33 -13.14
C ASN A 145 -9.27 -8.65 -12.99
N GLU A 146 -8.60 -8.34 -14.11
CA GLU A 146 -7.33 -7.63 -14.05
C GLU A 146 -7.51 -6.19 -13.58
N ALA A 147 -8.58 -5.50 -13.98
CA ALA A 147 -8.90 -4.17 -13.45
C ALA A 147 -9.15 -4.18 -11.94
N MET A 148 -9.89 -5.18 -11.43
CA MET A 148 -10.09 -5.36 -9.99
C MET A 148 -8.77 -5.64 -9.27
N ARG A 149 -7.95 -6.53 -9.82
CA ARG A 149 -6.63 -6.84 -9.28
C ARG A 149 -5.75 -5.60 -9.19
N LEU A 150 -5.72 -4.75 -10.22
CA LEU A 150 -4.96 -3.49 -10.19
C LEU A 150 -5.46 -2.52 -9.11
N MET A 151 -6.79 -2.41 -8.95
CA MET A 151 -7.39 -1.58 -7.89
C MET A 151 -7.09 -2.13 -6.50
N GLU A 152 -7.12 -3.46 -6.33
CA GLU A 152 -6.74 -4.12 -5.08
C GLU A 152 -5.26 -3.92 -4.76
N MET A 153 -4.37 -4.07 -5.75
CA MET A 153 -2.93 -3.84 -5.56
C MET A 153 -2.63 -2.37 -5.23
N SER A 154 -3.34 -1.43 -5.83
CA SER A 154 -3.26 0.00 -5.49
C SER A 154 -3.67 0.26 -4.04
N LYS A 155 -4.74 -0.38 -3.56
CA LYS A 155 -5.18 -0.28 -2.15
C LYS A 155 -4.20 -0.98 -1.20
N ALA A 156 -3.76 -2.19 -1.53
CA ALA A 156 -2.79 -2.96 -0.76
C ALA A 156 -1.45 -2.25 -0.67
N SER A 157 -1.05 -1.52 -1.71
CA SER A 157 0.14 -0.66 -1.69
C SER A 157 0.06 0.45 -0.64
N LEU A 158 -1.14 0.92 -0.27
CA LEU A 158 -1.35 1.95 0.77
C LEU A 158 -1.51 1.38 2.16
N VAL A 159 -2.07 0.16 2.25
CA VAL A 159 -2.18 -0.60 3.48
C VAL A 159 -0.87 -1.37 3.63
N ASP A 160 0.14 -0.70 4.18
CA ASP A 160 1.33 -1.42 4.63
C ASP A 160 0.86 -2.47 5.66
N ASP A 161 1.23 -3.72 5.40
CA ASP A 161 0.93 -4.96 6.09
C ASP A 161 0.78 -4.84 7.64
N GLU A 162 -0.35 -4.32 8.15
CA GLU A 162 -0.85 -4.74 9.47
C GLU A 162 -1.40 -6.18 9.41
N SER A 163 -1.53 -6.72 8.20
CA SER A 163 -1.78 -8.11 7.87
C SER A 163 -0.60 -8.75 7.17
N GLY A 164 0.62 -8.27 7.47
CA GLY A 164 1.75 -9.18 7.41
C GLY A 164 1.26 -10.37 8.19
N THR A 165 1.27 -11.54 7.55
CA THR A 165 1.15 -12.78 8.30
C THR A 165 2.19 -12.58 9.39
N ARG A 166 1.75 -12.23 10.60
CA ARG A 166 2.58 -12.34 11.77
C ARG A 166 2.94 -13.80 11.62
N THR A 167 4.15 -14.11 11.16
CA THR A 167 4.91 -15.18 11.77
C THR A 167 4.86 -14.75 13.21
N VAL A 168 3.80 -15.22 13.87
CA VAL A 168 3.43 -14.78 15.19
C VAL A 168 4.65 -15.20 15.94
N ASN A 169 5.52 -14.24 16.22
CA ASN A 169 6.68 -14.49 17.02
C ASN A 169 6.06 -15.13 18.25
N PRO A 170 6.43 -16.38 18.59
CA PRO A 170 5.68 -17.14 19.59
C PRO A 170 5.54 -16.31 20.88
N VAL A 171 6.53 -15.46 21.15
CA VAL A 171 6.58 -14.40 22.14
C VAL A 171 5.42 -13.38 22.04
N ASP A 172 5.16 -12.77 20.88
CA ASP A 172 4.06 -11.80 20.68
C ASP A 172 2.67 -12.44 20.80
N ALA A 173 2.52 -13.72 20.39
CA ALA A 173 1.29 -14.48 20.62
C ALA A 173 1.01 -14.64 22.11
N ILE A 174 2.03 -15.06 22.83
CA ILE A 174 1.97 -15.36 24.26
C ILE A 174 1.65 -14.08 25.01
N TYR A 175 2.29 -12.96 24.65
CA TYR A 175 1.94 -11.64 25.18
C TYR A 175 0.47 -11.28 24.95
N GLY A 176 -0.05 -11.48 23.73
CA GLY A 176 -1.45 -11.23 23.41
C GLY A 176 -2.41 -12.06 24.29
N ILE A 177 -2.09 -13.33 24.53
CA ILE A 177 -2.88 -14.22 25.39
C ILE A 177 -2.86 -13.75 26.84
N ILE A 178 -1.68 -13.38 27.36
CA ILE A 178 -1.54 -12.90 28.75
C ILE A 178 -2.26 -11.55 28.93
N LYS A 179 -2.18 -10.66 27.94
CA LYS A 179 -2.90 -9.37 27.94
C LYS A 179 -4.42 -9.55 27.91
N GLU A 180 -4.91 -10.51 27.12
CA GLU A 180 -6.34 -10.88 27.09
C GLU A 180 -6.80 -11.43 28.45
N MET A 181 -5.96 -12.22 29.15
CA MET A 181 -6.25 -12.71 30.50
C MET A 181 -6.22 -11.62 31.55
N ALA A 182 -5.33 -10.64 31.41
CA ALA A 182 -5.22 -9.53 32.34
C ALA A 182 -6.47 -8.65 32.29
N GLY A 183 -7.03 -8.44 31.09
CA GLY A 183 -8.19 -7.56 30.91
C GLY A 183 -7.96 -6.22 31.61
N GLU A 184 -8.84 -5.90 32.57
CA GLU A 184 -8.74 -4.70 33.42
C GLU A 184 -7.98 -4.92 34.74
N ALA A 185 -7.67 -6.17 35.11
CA ALA A 185 -7.14 -6.54 36.43
C ALA A 185 -5.62 -6.34 36.58
N SER A 186 -4.93 -5.87 35.52
CA SER A 186 -3.48 -5.60 35.42
C SER A 186 -2.55 -6.67 36.00
N SER A 187 -3.06 -7.87 36.32
CA SER A 187 -2.34 -8.94 37.00
C SER A 187 -2.93 -10.30 36.66
N VAL A 188 -2.05 -11.29 36.40
CA VAL A 188 -2.44 -12.64 35.98
C VAL A 188 -1.63 -13.67 36.76
N LYS A 189 -2.25 -14.80 37.14
CA LYS A 189 -1.55 -15.92 37.77
C LYS A 189 -0.67 -16.63 36.73
N LEU A 190 0.60 -16.86 37.07
CA LEU A 190 1.57 -17.42 36.13
C LEU A 190 1.20 -18.85 35.68
N GLN A 191 0.69 -19.68 36.61
CA GLN A 191 0.23 -21.04 36.30
C GLN A 191 -0.95 -21.07 35.32
N GLU A 192 -1.87 -20.10 35.43
CA GLU A 192 -3.06 -20.02 34.58
C GLU A 192 -2.69 -19.55 33.17
N ALA A 193 -1.78 -18.56 33.09
CA ALA A 193 -1.20 -18.10 31.84
C ALA A 193 -0.46 -19.22 31.10
N GLN A 194 0.35 -19.99 31.82
CA GLN A 194 1.09 -21.12 31.26
C GLN A 194 0.16 -22.21 30.71
N GLN A 195 -0.88 -22.59 31.47
CA GLN A 195 -1.87 -23.58 31.02
C GLN A 195 -2.65 -23.12 29.77
N ARG A 196 -3.00 -21.84 29.69
CA ARG A 196 -3.70 -21.27 28.52
C ARG A 196 -2.80 -21.24 27.29
N CYS A 197 -1.51 -20.97 27.45
CA CYS A 197 -0.54 -21.01 26.35
C CYS A 197 -0.28 -22.44 25.86
N LEU A 198 -0.16 -23.41 26.77
CA LEU A 198 -0.04 -24.84 26.43
C LEU A 198 -1.27 -25.34 25.66
N THR A 199 -2.47 -24.93 26.06
CA THR A 199 -3.73 -25.31 25.38
C THR A 199 -3.80 -24.75 23.95
N LYS A 200 -3.19 -23.59 23.69
CA LYS A 200 -3.07 -23.00 22.35
C LYS A 200 -1.88 -23.53 21.53
N GLY A 201 -1.10 -24.48 22.06
CA GLY A 201 -0.04 -25.19 21.33
C GLY A 201 1.36 -24.59 21.44
N PHE A 202 1.62 -23.69 22.40
CA PHE A 202 2.96 -23.13 22.65
C PHE A 202 3.77 -24.01 23.62
N THR A 203 5.08 -24.05 23.43
CA THR A 203 6.00 -24.80 24.33
C THR A 203 6.32 -24.02 25.60
N PRO A 204 6.65 -24.70 26.73
CA PRO A 204 7.10 -24.03 27.95
C PRO A 204 8.32 -23.12 27.72
N ASP A 205 9.27 -23.55 26.88
CA ASP A 205 10.48 -22.77 26.60
C ASP A 205 10.19 -21.45 25.88
N GLN A 206 9.20 -21.44 24.97
CA GLN A 206 8.73 -20.21 24.30
C GLN A 206 8.02 -19.25 25.27
N PHE A 207 7.34 -19.79 26.28
CA PHE A 207 6.68 -19.00 27.31
C PHE A 207 7.71 -18.35 28.25
N ASP A 208 8.73 -19.11 28.68
CA ASP A 208 9.81 -18.57 29.52
C ASP A 208 10.66 -17.54 28.78
N ALA A 209 10.93 -17.75 27.48
CA ALA A 209 11.59 -16.76 26.63
C ALA A 209 10.78 -15.45 26.53
N CYS A 210 9.45 -15.56 26.36
CA CYS A 210 8.55 -14.42 26.33
C CYS A 210 8.56 -13.64 27.66
N LEU A 211 8.52 -14.36 28.78
CA LEU A 211 8.57 -13.73 30.11
C LEU A 211 9.85 -12.92 30.30
N GLY A 212 11.02 -13.49 29.95
CA GLY A 212 12.30 -12.81 30.07
C GLY A 212 12.41 -11.57 29.18
N GLU A 213 12.02 -11.68 27.90
CA GLU A 213 12.13 -10.56 26.96
C GLU A 213 11.26 -9.35 27.37
N TYR A 214 10.03 -9.59 27.84
CA TYR A 214 9.15 -8.51 28.28
C TYR A 214 9.40 -8.04 29.72
N GLU A 215 10.08 -8.83 30.55
CA GLU A 215 10.63 -8.38 31.83
C GLU A 215 11.81 -7.43 31.60
N ASP A 216 12.72 -7.73 30.66
CA ASP A 216 13.81 -6.84 30.25
C ASP A 216 13.31 -5.51 29.66
N LEU A 217 12.16 -5.56 28.96
CA LEU A 217 11.48 -4.39 28.40
C LEU A 217 10.61 -3.63 29.41
N ASN A 218 10.60 -4.03 30.70
CA ASN A 218 9.79 -3.45 31.77
C ASN A 218 8.28 -3.38 31.47
N VAL A 219 7.75 -4.33 30.70
CA VAL A 219 6.32 -4.39 30.36
C VAL A 219 5.50 -5.02 31.50
N TRP A 220 6.09 -5.97 32.22
CA TRP A 220 5.52 -6.59 33.41
C TRP A 220 6.61 -6.89 34.44
N GLN A 221 6.18 -7.11 35.68
CA GLN A 221 7.03 -7.58 36.77
C GLN A 221 6.49 -8.90 37.31
N ILE A 222 7.39 -9.84 37.54
CA ILE A 222 7.09 -11.13 38.16
C ILE A 222 7.41 -11.03 39.65
N ASN A 223 6.47 -11.46 40.50
CA ASN A 223 6.70 -11.47 41.95
C ASN A 223 7.85 -12.44 42.30
N SER A 224 8.64 -12.17 43.34
CA SER A 224 9.78 -12.97 43.81
C SER A 224 9.48 -14.47 43.99
N ASN A 225 8.21 -14.81 44.24
CA ASN A 225 7.74 -16.20 44.38
C ASN A 225 7.32 -16.85 43.05
N LYS A 226 7.48 -16.18 41.89
CA LYS A 226 7.07 -16.61 40.54
C LYS A 226 5.60 -17.06 40.41
N THR A 227 4.71 -16.49 41.23
CA THR A 227 3.29 -16.88 41.26
C THR A 227 2.38 -15.99 40.42
N ARG A 228 2.79 -14.74 40.14
CA ARG A 228 1.93 -13.74 39.51
C ARG A 228 2.74 -12.79 38.64
N ILE A 229 2.18 -12.46 37.48
CA ILE A 229 2.67 -11.45 36.53
C ILE A 229 1.83 -10.19 36.76
N THR A 230 2.47 -9.04 36.98
CA THR A 230 1.81 -7.75 37.15
C THR A 230 2.26 -6.83 36.03
N PHE A 231 1.33 -6.27 35.26
CA PHE A 231 1.66 -5.33 34.18
C PHE A 231 2.11 -4.01 34.79
N VAL A 232 3.24 -3.49 34.29
CA VAL A 232 3.73 -2.16 34.67
C VAL A 232 2.98 -1.14 33.82
N GLN A 233 2.34 -0.17 34.47
CA GLN A 233 1.65 0.95 33.80
C GLN A 233 2.62 2.04 33.39
#